data_AF-A7GNA0-F1
#
_entry.id   AF-A7GNA0-F1
#
_cell.length_a   1.000
_cell.length_b   1.000
_cell.length_c   1.000
_cell.angle_alpha   90.00
_cell.angle_beta   90.00
_cell.angle_gamma   90.00
#
_symmetry.space_group_name_H-M   'P 1'
#
loop_
_entity.id
_entity.type
_entity.pdbx_description
1 polymer ?
#
loop_
_entity_poly.entity_id
_entity_poly.type
_entity_poly.pdbx_seq_one_letter_code
_entity_poly.pdbx_strand_id
1 'polypeptide(L)' 'MMKSKKSEWNRRLNTMSIKDMYIIERRKKKIRLRQLAEYIGCSPSLLSRYETGDCEMDKEKVKKYKEYINSY' A
#
# COMPACT_ATOMS: atom_id res chain seq x y z
N MET A 1 8.47 38.01 3.07
CA MET A 1 7.74 37.16 4.03
C MET A 1 8.09 35.70 3.72
N MET A 2 9.11 35.14 4.39
CA MET A 2 9.55 33.76 4.17
C MET A 2 8.53 32.81 4.82
N LYS A 3 7.81 32.02 4.03
CA LYS A 3 7.01 30.93 4.59
C LYS A 3 7.96 29.96 5.29
N SER A 4 7.77 29.78 6.60
CA SER A 4 8.56 28.92 7.47
C SER A 4 8.59 27.49 6.94
N LYS A 5 9.77 26.98 6.56
CA LYS A 5 9.98 25.58 6.12
C LYS A 5 9.54 24.56 7.17
N LYS A 6 9.42 24.96 8.44
CA LYS A 6 9.07 24.10 9.58
C LYS A 6 7.66 23.51 9.49
N SER A 7 6.71 24.20 8.83
CA SER A 7 5.36 23.66 8.61
C SER A 7 5.33 22.56 7.53
N GLU A 8 6.24 22.61 6.57
CA GLU A 8 6.40 21.60 5.51
C GLU A 8 7.10 20.32 6.02
N TRP A 9 8.05 20.47 6.95
CA TRP A 9 8.65 19.35 7.69
C TRP A 9 7.64 18.62 8.59
N ASN A 10 6.67 19.34 9.18
CA ASN A 10 5.64 18.71 10.01
C ASN A 10 4.54 18.00 9.20
N ARG A 11 4.40 18.29 7.90
CA ARG A 11 3.59 17.45 6.97
C ARG A 11 4.27 16.09 6.69
N ARG A 12 5.57 15.99 6.94
CA ARG A 12 6.43 14.80 6.78
C ARG A 12 6.45 13.86 7.99
N LEU A 13 5.84 14.24 9.12
CA LEU A 13 5.52 13.31 10.21
C LEU A 13 4.30 12.49 9.81
N ASN A 14 4.60 11.52 8.95
CA ASN A 14 3.68 10.65 8.24
C ASN A 14 2.75 9.92 9.20
N THR A 15 1.46 10.22 9.15
CA THR A 15 0.44 9.35 9.75
C THR A 15 0.41 8.09 8.87
N MET A 16 1.18 7.07 9.25
CA MET A 16 1.30 5.84 8.46
C MET A 16 -0.09 5.21 8.34
N SER A 17 -0.64 5.18 7.12
CA SER A 17 -1.97 4.64 6.90
C SER A 17 -1.95 3.11 7.04
N ILE A 18 -3.12 2.51 7.28
CA ILE A 18 -3.26 1.04 7.28
C ILE A 18 -2.73 0.45 5.96
N LYS A 19 -2.97 1.13 4.83
CA LYS A 19 -2.48 0.72 3.52
C LYS A 19 -0.94 0.69 3.48
N ASP A 20 -0.29 1.73 3.98
CA ASP A 20 1.18 1.79 4.05
C ASP A 20 1.76 0.68 4.93
N MET A 21 1.12 0.38 6.06
CA MET A 21 1.54 -0.74 6.93
C MET A 21 1.55 -2.06 6.17
N TYR A 22 0.48 -2.36 5.45
CA TYR A 22 0.37 -3.60 4.69
C TYR A 22 1.34 -3.65 3.49
N ILE A 23 1.66 -2.51 2.86
CA ILE A 23 2.70 -2.45 1.81
C ILE A 23 4.06 -2.79 2.40
N ILE A 24 4.40 -2.24 3.56
CA ILE A 24 5.65 -2.52 4.27
C ILE A 24 5.71 -4.00 4.66
N GLU A 25 4.64 -4.54 5.23
CA GLU A 25 4.57 -5.94 5.65
C GLU A 25 4.75 -6.90 4.47
N ARG A 26 4.04 -6.67 3.35
CA ARG A 26 4.21 -7.45 2.11
C ARG A 26 5.68 -7.50 1.67
N ARG A 27 6.35 -6.34 1.67
CA ARG A 27 7.76 -6.22 1.25
C ARG A 27 8.70 -6.94 2.22
N LYS A 28 8.48 -6.81 3.54
CA LYS A 28 9.25 -7.54 4.56
C LYS A 28 9.13 -9.06 4.39
N LYS A 29 7.92 -9.56 4.08
CA LYS A 29 7.65 -10.97 3.81
C LYS A 29 8.11 -11.43 2.41
N LYS A 30 8.67 -10.53 1.60
CA LYS A 30 9.11 -10.77 0.21
C LYS A 30 7.99 -11.33 -0.70
N ILE A 31 6.73 -11.07 -0.37
CA ILE A 31 5.58 -11.49 -1.18
C ILE A 31 5.60 -10.70 -2.48
N ARG A 32 5.68 -11.41 -3.61
CA ARG A 32 5.69 -10.76 -4.94
C ARG A 32 4.28 -10.34 -5.33
N LEU A 33 4.17 -9.20 -6.02
CA LEU A 33 2.87 -8.71 -6.52
C LEU A 33 2.17 -9.75 -7.42
N ARG A 34 2.94 -10.55 -8.17
CA ARG A 34 2.40 -11.64 -8.99
C ARG A 34 1.65 -12.69 -8.16
N GLN A 35 2.22 -13.14 -7.04
CA GLN A 35 1.58 -14.13 -6.17
C GLN A 35 0.29 -13.58 -5.56
N LEU A 36 0.34 -12.32 -5.12
CA LEU A 36 -0.80 -11.63 -4.53
C LEU A 36 -1.91 -11.41 -5.57
N ALA A 37 -1.54 -11.06 -6.80
CA ALA A 37 -2.46 -10.90 -7.93
C ALA A 37 -3.15 -12.22 -8.30
N GLU A 38 -2.39 -13.32 -8.33
CA GLU A 38 -2.92 -14.68 -8.56
C GLU A 38 -3.95 -15.07 -7.50
N TYR A 39 -3.68 -14.81 -6.22
CA TYR A 39 -4.63 -15.08 -5.13
C TYR A 39 -5.90 -14.20 -5.19
N ILE A 40 -5.74 -12.90 -5.47
CA ILE A 40 -6.86 -11.95 -5.50
C ILE A 40 -7.73 -12.13 -6.76
N GLY A 41 -7.14 -12.63 -7.85
CA GLY A 41 -7.77 -12.69 -9.17
C GLY A 41 -7.74 -11.33 -9.88
N CYS A 42 -6.59 -10.65 -9.88
CA CYS A 42 -6.41 -9.37 -10.58
C CYS A 42 -5.06 -9.29 -11.29
N SER A 43 -4.78 -8.17 -11.97
CA SER A 43 -3.48 -7.96 -12.61
C SER A 43 -2.44 -7.42 -11.62
N PRO A 44 -1.16 -7.82 -11.74
CA PRO A 44 -0.08 -7.23 -10.93
C PRO A 44 0.03 -5.71 -11.10
N SER A 45 -0.30 -5.19 -12.28
CA SER A 45 -0.32 -3.76 -12.58
C SER A 45 -1.40 -3.00 -11.80
N LEU A 46 -2.55 -3.64 -11.50
CA LEU A 46 -3.55 -3.04 -10.61
C LEU A 46 -2.98 -2.88 -9.19
N LEU A 47 -2.31 -3.92 -8.67
CA LEU A 47 -1.70 -3.85 -7.35
C LEU A 47 -0.58 -2.81 -7.29
N SER A 48 0.26 -2.73 -8.32
CA SER A 48 1.32 -1.71 -8.40
C SER A 48 0.74 -0.30 -8.31
N ARG A 49 -0.27 0.01 -9.14
CA ARG A 49 -0.95 1.32 -9.15
C ARG A 49 -1.67 1.60 -7.83
N TYR A 50 -2.24 0.57 -7.21
CA TYR A 50 -2.80 0.69 -5.88
C TYR A 50 -1.73 1.07 -4.85
N GLU A 51 -0.58 0.40 -4.82
CA GLU A 51 0.50 0.71 -3.87
C GLU A 51 1.15 2.09 -4.09
N THR A 52 1.23 2.57 -5.32
CA THR A 52 1.76 3.91 -5.64
C THR A 52 0.78 5.03 -5.39
N GLY A 53 -0.51 4.70 -5.16
CA GLY A 53 -1.58 5.68 -4.98
C GLY A 53 -2.17 6.20 -6.29
N ASP A 54 -1.84 5.58 -7.43
CA ASP A 54 -2.38 5.94 -8.74
C ASP A 54 -3.85 5.53 -8.91
N CYS A 55 -4.29 4.49 -8.20
CA CYS A 55 -5.70 4.10 -8.18
C CYS A 55 -6.15 3.50 -6.84
N GLU A 56 -7.45 3.57 -6.60
CA GLU A 56 -8.10 2.79 -5.56
C GLU A 56 -8.45 1.38 -6.08
N MET A 57 -8.65 0.46 -5.15
CA MET A 57 -9.02 -0.92 -5.45
C MET A 57 -10.32 -1.27 -4.75
N ASP A 58 -11.13 -2.12 -5.39
CA ASP A 58 -12.39 -2.58 -4.82
C ASP A 58 -12.22 -3.18 -3.41
N LYS A 59 -13.21 -2.96 -2.54
CA LYS A 59 -13.16 -3.34 -1.12
C LYS A 59 -12.93 -4.82 -0.91
N GLU A 60 -13.50 -5.70 -1.74
CA GLU A 60 -13.30 -7.14 -1.62
C GLU A 60 -11.86 -7.53 -1.95
N LYS A 61 -11.28 -6.90 -2.97
CA LYS A 61 -9.87 -7.13 -3.33
C LYS A 61 -8.93 -6.60 -2.25
N VAL A 62 -9.26 -5.46 -1.62
CA VAL A 62 -8.49 -4.94 -0.48
C VAL A 62 -8.57 -5.88 0.73
N LYS A 63 -9.71 -6.52 0.97
CA LYS A 63 -9.86 -7.54 2.01
C LYS A 63 -8.94 -8.75 1.73
N LYS A 64 -9.03 -9.34 0.54
CA LYS A 64 -8.17 -10.45 0.12
C LYS A 64 -6.68 -10.12 0.18
N TYR A 65 -6.32 -8.88 -0.19
CA TYR A 65 -4.94 -8.37 -0.09
C TYR A 65 -4.40 -8.47 1.34
N LYS A 66 -5.19 -8.04 2.33
CA LYS A 66 -4.80 -8.10 3.75
C LYS A 66 -4.77 -9.54 4.27
N GLU A 67 -5.76 -10.35 3.91
CA GLU A 67 -5.86 -11.76 4.31
C GLU A 67 -4.62 -12.56 3.88
N TYR A 68 -4.21 -12.41 2.61
CA TYR A 68 -3.05 -13.12 2.07
C TYR A 68 -1.74 -12.72 2.76
N ILE A 69 -1.58 -11.43 3.09
CA ILE A 69 -0.40 -10.95 3.81
C ILE A 69 -0.41 -11.48 5.24
N ASN A 70 -1.56 -11.47 5.92
CA ASN A 70 -1.69 -11.97 7.30
C ASN A 70 -1.48 -13.49 7.40
N SER A 71 -1.75 -14.26 6.34
CA SER A 71 -1.62 -15.72 6.34
C SER A 71 -0.19 -16.25 6.10
N TYR A 72 0.78 -15.36 5.88
CA TYR A 72 2.20 -15.66 5.64
C TYR A 72 3.05 -15.45 6.89
#